data_AF-A0A3M2Y0M0-F1
#
_entry.id   AF-A0A3M2Y0M0-F1
#
_cell.length_a   1.000
_cell.length_b   1.000
_cell.length_c   1.000
_cell.angle_alpha   90.00
_cell.angle_beta   90.00
_cell.angle_gamma   90.00
#
_symmetry.space_group_name_H-M   'P 1'
#
loop_
_entity.id
_entity.type
_entity.pdbx_description
1 polymer ?
#
loop_
_entity_poly.entity_id
_entity_poly.type
_entity_poly.pdbx_seq_one_letter_code
_entity_poly.pdbx_strand_id
1 'polypeptide(L)'
;MPAVADKLIRDEISGGARAMVSATFGLSPEAPQFEALRLEFLERYQRDCAAHSKLFDGMGELLADIEKAGLIWGVVTNKPVRFAQPIMEQLGLAERSA
;
A
#
# COMPACT_ATOMS: atom_id res chain seq x y z
N MET A 1 0.16 22.23 -1.87
CA MET A 1 -0.93 22.05 -0.88
C MET A 1 -0.31 21.79 0.48
N PRO A 2 -0.94 22.19 1.60
CA PRO A 2 -0.47 21.84 2.94
C PRO A 2 -0.48 20.32 3.13
N ALA A 3 0.38 19.81 4.01
CA ALA A 3 0.41 18.39 4.35
C ALA A 3 -0.90 17.98 5.06
N VAL A 4 -1.41 16.79 4.71
CA VAL A 4 -2.57 16.19 5.39
C VAL A 4 -2.11 15.57 6.71
N ALA A 5 -2.92 15.65 7.75
CA ALA A 5 -2.60 15.06 9.04
C ALA A 5 -2.51 13.53 8.96
N ASP A 6 -1.43 12.94 9.48
CA ASP A 6 -1.19 11.49 9.47
C ASP A 6 -2.34 10.67 10.03
N LYS A 7 -2.98 11.16 11.10
CA LYS A 7 -4.12 10.49 11.72
C LYS A 7 -5.28 10.32 10.74
N LEU A 8 -5.60 11.38 9.99
CA LEU A 8 -6.68 11.35 9.00
C LEU A 8 -6.38 10.29 7.93
N ILE A 9 -5.13 10.25 7.44
CA ILE A 9 -4.73 9.25 6.45
C ILE A 9 -4.84 7.83 7.01
N ARG A 10 -4.35 7.59 8.23
CA ARG A 10 -4.39 6.25 8.86
C ARG A 10 -5.80 5.74 9.07
N ASP A 11 -6.73 6.61 9.43
CA ASP A 11 -8.13 6.25 9.65
C ASP A 11 -8.80 5.85 8.33
N GLU A 12 -8.45 6.50 7.22
CA GLU A 12 -9.10 6.33 5.91
C GLU A 12 -8.42 5.30 4.99
N ILE A 13 -7.17 4.91 5.24
CA ILE A 13 -6.38 4.10 4.29
C ILE A 13 -6.99 2.72 4.03
N SER A 14 -7.78 2.19 4.97
CA SER A 14 -8.51 0.93 4.82
C SER A 14 -9.62 1.00 3.76
N GLY A 15 -10.18 2.19 3.51
CA GLY A 15 -11.15 2.47 2.45
C GLY A 15 -10.53 2.61 1.05
N GLY A 16 -9.20 2.51 0.95
CA GLY A 16 -8.46 2.55 -0.31
C GLY A 16 -8.45 3.92 -0.99
N ALA A 17 -8.11 3.94 -2.29
CA ALA A 17 -7.88 5.18 -3.03
C ALA A 17 -9.08 6.14 -3.06
N ARG A 18 -10.31 5.61 -3.05
CA ARG A 18 -11.53 6.45 -3.05
C ARG A 18 -11.64 7.25 -1.75
N ALA A 19 -11.57 6.58 -0.60
CA ALA A 19 -11.64 7.22 0.72
C ALA A 19 -10.51 8.24 0.89
N MET A 20 -9.29 7.86 0.51
CA MET A 20 -8.10 8.72 0.57
C MET A 20 -8.26 10.02 -0.23
N VAL A 21 -8.78 9.95 -1.46
CA VAL A 21 -9.00 11.13 -2.30
C VAL A 21 -10.14 11.99 -1.75
N SER A 22 -11.25 11.38 -1.32
CA SER A 22 -12.34 12.11 -0.68
C SER A 22 -11.89 12.85 0.57
N ALA A 23 -11.16 12.20 1.46
CA ALA A 23 -10.67 12.79 2.70
C ALA A 23 -9.62 13.89 2.45
N THR A 24 -8.75 13.71 1.45
CA THR A 24 -7.69 14.68 1.14
C THR A 24 -8.24 15.95 0.50
N PHE A 25 -9.22 15.82 -0.40
CA PHE A 25 -9.73 16.97 -1.18
C PHE A 25 -11.09 17.47 -0.68
N GLY A 26 -11.72 16.82 0.31
CA GLY A 26 -13.06 17.14 0.77
C GLY A 26 -14.13 16.96 -0.33
N LEU A 27 -13.91 16.00 -1.24
CA LEU A 27 -14.76 15.78 -2.41
C LEU A 27 -15.68 14.57 -2.23
N SER A 28 -16.92 14.71 -2.70
CA SER A 28 -17.81 13.57 -2.88
C SER A 28 -17.31 12.71 -4.06
N PRO A 29 -17.43 11.36 -3.97
CA PRO A 29 -17.08 10.47 -5.07
C PRO A 29 -17.83 10.72 -6.39
N GLU A 30 -18.96 11.42 -6.32
CA GLU A 30 -19.81 11.78 -7.46
C GLU A 30 -19.36 13.09 -8.14
N ALA A 31 -18.39 13.81 -7.57
CA ALA A 31 -17.88 15.05 -8.15
C ALA A 31 -17.19 14.79 -9.51
N PRO A 32 -17.41 15.62 -10.55
CA PRO A 32 -16.87 15.40 -11.89
C PRO A 32 -15.34 15.22 -11.95
N GLN A 33 -14.61 15.90 -11.07
CA GLN A 33 -13.15 15.85 -10.98
C GLN A 33 -12.60 14.68 -10.15
N PHE A 34 -13.46 13.95 -9.44
CA PHE A 34 -13.04 12.93 -8.48
C PHE A 34 -12.25 11.79 -9.15
N GLU A 35 -12.77 11.27 -10.26
CA GLU A 35 -12.13 10.15 -10.95
C GLU A 35 -10.78 10.52 -11.54
N ALA A 36 -10.61 11.73 -12.06
CA ALA A 36 -9.33 12.22 -12.54
C ALA A 36 -8.28 12.26 -11.40
N LEU A 37 -8.65 12.80 -10.23
CA LEU A 37 -7.78 12.84 -9.05
C LEU A 37 -7.46 11.43 -8.52
N ARG A 38 -8.43 10.51 -8.57
CA ARG A 38 -8.24 9.12 -8.16
C ARG A 38 -7.27 8.38 -9.07
N LEU A 39 -7.37 8.56 -10.38
CA LEU A 39 -6.43 7.98 -11.33
C LEU A 39 -5.02 8.54 -11.13
N GLU A 40 -4.90 9.86 -11.00
CA GLU A 40 -3.61 10.51 -10.74
C GLU A 40 -2.98 10.00 -9.42
N PHE A 41 -3.78 9.84 -8.36
CA PHE A 41 -3.34 9.25 -7.11
C PHE A 41 -2.80 7.82 -7.31
N LEU A 42 -3.51 6.99 -8.06
CA LEU A 42 -3.09 5.60 -8.32
C LEU A 42 -1.84 5.51 -9.20
N GLU A 43 -1.68 6.40 -10.17
CA GLU A 43 -0.47 6.48 -11.01
C GLU A 43 0.76 6.86 -10.17
N ARG A 44 0.63 7.87 -9.32
CA ARG A 44 1.69 8.27 -8.38
C ARG A 44 1.98 7.15 -7.39
N TYR A 45 0.94 6.51 -6.85
CA TYR A 45 1.10 5.36 -5.97
C TYR A 45 1.85 4.23 -6.65
N GLN A 46 1.52 3.88 -7.90
CA GLN A 46 2.20 2.80 -8.62
C GLN A 46 3.70 3.06 -8.80
N ARG A 47 4.08 4.32 -9.05
CA ARG A 47 5.48 4.71 -9.23
C ARG A 47 6.28 4.66 -7.92
N ASP A 48 5.65 5.07 -6.81
CA ASP A 48 6.35 5.37 -5.56
C ASP A 48 5.92 4.46 -4.38
N CYS A 49 5.16 3.36 -4.61
CA CYS A 49 4.49 2.57 -3.56
C CYS A 49 5.41 1.93 -2.52
N ALA A 50 6.68 1.71 -2.86
CA ALA A 50 7.67 1.14 -1.94
C ALA A 50 8.89 2.03 -1.68
N ALA A 51 8.88 3.29 -2.16
CA ALA A 51 9.96 4.25 -1.92
C ALA A 51 10.23 4.52 -0.42
N HIS A 52 9.19 4.44 0.41
CA HIS A 52 9.28 4.63 1.86
C HIS A 52 8.75 3.42 2.66
N SER A 53 8.38 2.35 1.97
CA SER A 53 7.82 1.16 2.61
C SER A 53 8.95 0.35 3.23
N LYS A 54 8.73 -0.10 4.45
CA LYS A 54 9.60 -1.04 5.16
C LYS A 54 8.75 -2.08 5.87
N LEU A 55 9.37 -3.22 6.17
CA LEU A 55 8.78 -4.19 7.07
C LEU A 55 8.52 -3.54 8.44
N PHE A 56 7.44 -3.97 9.09
CA PHE A 56 7.24 -3.68 10.51
C PHE A 56 8.38 -4.30 11.32
N ASP A 57 8.70 -3.66 12.44
CA ASP A 57 9.77 -4.12 13.34
C ASP A 57 9.49 -5.58 13.77
N GLY A 58 10.52 -6.42 13.70
CA GLY A 58 10.44 -7.86 14.00
C GLY A 58 9.91 -8.77 12.87
N MET A 59 9.29 -8.23 11.81
CA MET A 59 8.76 -9.08 10.72
C MET A 59 9.87 -9.78 9.93
N GLY A 60 11.02 -9.14 9.75
CA GLY A 60 12.15 -9.76 9.05
C GLY A 60 12.67 -11.02 9.76
N GLU A 61 12.75 -10.97 11.10
CA GLU A 61 13.17 -12.09 11.95
C GLU A 61 12.13 -13.22 11.92
N LEU A 62 10.85 -12.88 12.05
CA LEU A 62 9.75 -13.84 11.96
C LEU A 62 9.78 -14.63 10.64
N LEU A 63 9.93 -13.94 9.50
CA LEU A 63 10.00 -14.60 8.19
C LEU A 63 11.22 -15.52 8.09
N ALA A 64 12.37 -15.09 8.61
CA ALA A 64 13.57 -15.93 8.62
C ALA A 64 13.40 -17.19 9.49
N ASP A 65 12.67 -17.10 10.60
CA ASP A 65 12.42 -18.25 11.47
C ASP A 65 11.41 -19.24 10.88
N ILE A 66 10.41 -18.75 10.13
CA ILE A 66 9.50 -19.59 9.33
C ILE A 66 10.31 -20.37 8.27
N GLU A 67 11.21 -19.69 7.56
CA GLU A 67 12.07 -20.29 6.53
C GLU A 67 13.03 -21.34 7.14
N LYS A 68 13.66 -21.05 8.29
CA LYS A 68 14.52 -22.01 9.01
C LYS A 68 13.75 -23.24 9.48
N ALA A 69 12.47 -23.10 9.81
CA ALA A 69 11.61 -24.21 10.19
C ALA A 69 11.17 -25.07 8.98
N GLY A 70 11.56 -24.70 7.75
CA GLY A 70 11.16 -25.40 6.52
C GLY A 70 9.69 -25.17 6.17
N LEU A 71 9.07 -24.12 6.70
CA LEU A 71 7.68 -23.78 6.44
C LEU A 71 7.58 -22.80 5.27
N ILE A 72 6.56 -22.99 4.45
CA ILE A 72 6.24 -22.10 3.32
C ILE A 72 5.33 -20.98 3.83
N TRP A 73 5.55 -19.76 3.33
CA TRP A 73 4.70 -18.60 3.61
C TRP A 73 4.39 -17.81 2.34
N GLY A 74 3.32 -17.03 2.38
CA GLY A 74 2.89 -16.16 1.29
C GLY A 74 2.07 -14.99 1.81
N VAL A 75 1.83 -13.98 0.96
CA VAL A 75 1.06 -12.78 1.31
C VAL A 75 -0.35 -12.87 0.71
N VAL A 76 -1.36 -12.71 1.57
CA VAL A 76 -2.75 -12.56 1.14
C VAL A 76 -3.15 -11.11 1.32
N THR A 77 -3.51 -10.43 0.23
CA THR A 77 -3.87 -9.01 0.26
C THR A 77 -5.03 -8.69 -0.66
N ASN A 78 -5.86 -7.73 -0.26
CA ASN A 78 -6.89 -7.12 -1.11
C ASN A 78 -6.30 -6.10 -2.11
N LYS A 79 -4.99 -5.82 -2.02
CA LYS A 79 -4.31 -4.88 -2.90
C LYS A 79 -4.15 -5.50 -4.30
N PRO A 80 -4.56 -4.79 -5.38
CA PRO A 80 -4.36 -5.27 -6.75
C PRO A 80 -2.90 -5.64 -7.03
N VAL A 81 -2.69 -6.74 -7.77
CA VAL A 81 -1.36 -7.30 -8.07
C VAL A 81 -0.39 -6.24 -8.62
N ARG A 82 -0.84 -5.36 -9.51
CA ARG A 82 -0.03 -4.26 -10.07
C ARG A 82 0.61 -3.32 -9.04
N PHE A 83 0.08 -3.30 -7.81
CA PHE A 83 0.63 -2.53 -6.70
C PHE A 83 1.33 -3.43 -5.67
N ALA A 84 0.81 -4.64 -5.44
CA ALA A 84 1.39 -5.56 -4.47
C ALA A 84 2.75 -6.10 -4.95
N GLN A 85 2.86 -6.47 -6.23
CA GLN A 85 4.07 -7.05 -6.80
C GLN A 85 5.29 -6.13 -6.70
N PRO A 86 5.25 -4.83 -7.10
CA PRO A 86 6.38 -3.94 -6.94
C PRO A 86 6.83 -3.75 -5.48
N ILE A 87 5.89 -3.82 -4.53
CA ILE A 87 6.22 -3.76 -3.09
C ILE A 87 6.99 -5.02 -2.67
N MET A 88 6.51 -6.20 -3.08
CA MET A 88 7.20 -7.47 -2.78
C MET A 88 8.61 -7.53 -3.38
N GLU A 89 8.77 -7.02 -4.59
CA GLU A 89 10.07 -6.94 -5.27
C GLU A 89 11.02 -5.98 -4.54
N GLN A 90 10.59 -4.75 -4.25
CA GLN A 90 11.42 -3.74 -3.58
C GLN A 90 11.78 -4.10 -2.13
N LEU A 91 10.92 -4.84 -1.44
CA LEU A 91 11.21 -5.35 -0.09
C LEU A 91 12.03 -6.65 -0.10
N GLY A 92 12.40 -7.20 -1.27
CA GLY A 92 13.16 -8.44 -1.39
C GLY A 92 12.39 -9.67 -0.88
N LEU A 93 11.06 -9.64 -0.99
CA LEU A 93 10.16 -10.70 -0.51
C LEU A 93 9.61 -11.58 -1.64
N ALA A 94 9.62 -11.10 -2.88
CA ALA A 94 9.00 -11.78 -4.01
C ALA A 94 9.54 -13.21 -4.22
N GLU A 95 10.86 -13.41 -4.10
CA GLU A 95 11.50 -14.72 -4.27
C GLU A 95 11.44 -15.60 -3.00
N ARG A 96 11.04 -15.02 -1.86
CA ARG A 96 10.97 -15.71 -0.56
C ARG A 96 9.57 -16.28 -0.27
N SER A 97 8.54 -15.67 -0.83
CA SER A 97 7.15 -16.12 -0.73
C SER A 97 6.82 -17.16 -1.82
N ALA A 98 5.90 -18.07 -1.52
CA ALA A 98 5.34 -19.03 -2.49
C ALA A 98 4.32 -18.44 -3.47
#